data_AF-A0A855X9S1-F1
#
_entry.id   AF-A0A855X9S1-F1
#
_cell.length_a   1.000
_cell.length_b   1.000
_cell.length_c   1.000
_cell.angle_alpha   90.00
_cell.angle_beta   90.00
_cell.angle_gamma   90.00
#
_symmetry.space_group_name_H-M   'P 1'
#
loop_
_entity.id
_entity.type
_entity.pdbx_description
1 polymer ?
#
loop_
_entity_poly.entity_id
_entity_poly.type
_entity_poly.pdbx_seq_one_letter_code
_entity_poly.pdbx_strand_id
1 'polypeptide(L)'
;MACVHPPLPMRLAAVLLVVLSLCSCSKDKATGPSNQNDNVSDEYTIERTLADECQRKTIAFDGLAFLTGNLGGQSFLPPGKVADYSGFQYLRDNDPTQMGHNTDFVTIVAFNVLHILTVDQRNQLVTRAQSQTTLINQYAYDRFPLIKAFRRQFEGDMPTGTTGLDKNAVMTYSGSLYVIDGLISYDRARLMGSIIRSLTSTQKSALSALKALGGVGNWDRTLTDPLQDLHLDRDVSVAVMTYASEMYSWYAGSVEADTYFCPERQGTYFGSFYLKDWPAMGNPNYTIDEQLTARAGEDFLKILTPAQAAMVTSLVDSQRTALNALVDKRRAISTHLRHFMTVESIDSAAVMSLSEEYGHLDGDICYWYATAFAKVYSLLTTDQKTRLSALADSLGYVPATGAFLYSQPIAMPTISNTDFLFGGQSSADFILSSPEVAQGGVLPTEYTCDGTASTLPLYWNGAPDSTQSLSLIMHHEASPTDIHWYWVVYDIPPETDSIPKNGTGPWTLGNNSVNGLTEYAPPCSQGPGPKTYVYTLYALSASPQISVEPAQVSRATLLAAMSGIILDSAVLTVTYSR
;
A
#
# COMPACT_ATOMS: atom_id res chain seq x y z
N MET A 1 11.93 -55.89 21.43
CA MET A 1 13.21 -55.36 21.96
C MET A 1 13.52 -54.06 21.24
N ALA A 2 14.06 -53.05 21.95
CA ALA A 2 14.73 -51.81 21.50
C ALA A 2 14.35 -51.22 20.09
N CYS A 3 13.76 -50.04 19.91
CA CYS A 3 13.82 -48.74 20.61
C CYS A 3 15.15 -47.95 20.46
N VAL A 4 15.03 -46.61 20.40
CA VAL A 4 16.08 -45.54 20.36
C VAL A 4 16.79 -45.42 18.98
N HIS A 5 16.97 -44.26 18.30
CA HIS A 5 16.67 -42.81 18.53
C HIS A 5 16.37 -42.07 17.17
N PRO A 6 16.14 -40.73 17.12
CA PRO A 6 15.50 -40.00 15.98
C PRO A 6 16.48 -39.03 15.22
N PRO A 7 16.04 -38.03 14.39
CA PRO A 7 16.91 -37.40 13.40
C PRO A 7 17.91 -36.38 13.98
N LEU A 8 18.98 -36.11 13.23
CA LEU A 8 19.91 -35.02 13.54
C LEU A 8 19.18 -33.67 13.60
N PRO A 9 19.57 -32.75 14.51
CA PRO A 9 19.07 -31.39 14.49
C PRO A 9 19.61 -30.69 13.25
N MET A 10 18.72 -30.44 12.30
CA MET A 10 18.97 -29.48 11.22
C MET A 10 19.18 -28.13 11.91
N ARG A 11 20.43 -27.64 11.95
CA ARG A 11 20.73 -26.32 12.50
C ARG A 11 19.86 -25.32 11.76
N LEU A 12 19.03 -24.56 12.50
CA LEU A 12 18.33 -23.41 11.95
C LEU A 12 19.39 -22.38 11.52
N ALA A 13 19.81 -22.46 10.27
CA ALA A 13 20.28 -21.28 9.58
C ALA A 13 19.04 -20.39 9.44
N ALA A 14 19.05 -19.25 10.15
CA ALA A 14 18.05 -18.22 9.93
C ALA A 14 18.16 -17.79 8.46
N VAL A 15 17.23 -18.22 7.63
CA VAL A 15 17.15 -17.81 6.23
C VAL A 15 16.64 -16.37 6.24
N LEU A 16 17.59 -15.46 6.45
CA LEU A 16 17.34 -14.04 6.53
C LEU A 16 16.82 -13.57 5.18
N LEU A 17 15.58 -13.09 5.17
CA LEU A 17 14.93 -12.72 3.93
C LEU A 17 15.24 -11.25 3.61
N VAL A 18 16.07 -11.06 2.60
CA VAL A 18 16.78 -9.81 2.34
C VAL A 18 15.85 -8.75 1.74
N VAL A 19 15.98 -7.51 2.22
CA VAL A 19 15.39 -6.33 1.59
C VAL A 19 16.32 -5.80 0.50
N LEU A 20 16.15 -6.32 -0.70
CA LEU A 20 16.75 -5.77 -1.92
C LEU A 20 15.65 -5.14 -2.77
N SER A 21 15.98 -4.00 -3.39
CA SER A 21 15.08 -3.24 -4.27
C SER A 21 15.84 -1.97 -4.72
N LEU A 22 16.75 -2.04 -5.69
CA LEU A 22 17.51 -0.85 -6.13
C LEU A 22 17.85 -0.79 -7.61
N CYS A 23 17.75 0.40 -8.20
CA CYS A 23 18.59 0.79 -9.32
C CYS A 23 19.25 2.14 -9.04
N SER A 24 20.45 2.30 -9.58
CA SER A 24 21.02 3.61 -9.84
C SER A 24 20.50 4.16 -11.16
N CYS A 25 20.02 5.40 -11.11
CA CYS A 25 20.15 6.28 -12.26
C CYS A 25 21.56 6.86 -12.19
N SER A 26 22.42 6.44 -13.13
CA SER A 26 23.88 6.53 -13.06
C SER A 26 24.43 7.86 -12.50
N LYS A 27 25.60 7.75 -11.84
CA LYS A 27 26.45 8.89 -11.45
C LYS A 27 27.11 9.59 -12.66
N ASP A 28 26.72 9.24 -13.88
CA ASP A 28 27.18 9.90 -15.10
C ASP A 28 26.76 11.37 -15.15
N LYS A 29 27.74 12.21 -15.48
CA LYS A 29 27.57 13.66 -15.58
C LYS A 29 26.53 13.99 -16.65
N ALA A 30 25.55 14.82 -16.30
CA ALA A 30 24.65 15.43 -17.27
C ALA A 30 25.45 16.13 -18.37
N THR A 31 25.32 15.66 -19.61
CA THR A 31 26.06 16.16 -20.78
C THR A 31 25.43 17.45 -21.34
N GLY A 32 25.26 18.44 -20.47
CA GLY A 32 25.03 19.83 -20.86
C GLY A 32 26.33 20.53 -21.26
N PRO A 33 26.27 21.68 -21.97
CA PRO A 33 27.46 22.45 -22.34
C PRO A 33 28.19 22.91 -21.07
N SER A 34 29.48 22.59 -20.98
CA SER A 34 30.25 22.67 -19.73
C SER A 34 30.50 24.10 -19.27
N ASN A 35 29.74 24.55 -18.27
CA ASN A 35 30.21 25.59 -17.36
C ASN A 35 31.01 24.94 -16.22
N GLN A 36 32.29 25.31 -16.11
CA GLN A 36 33.13 24.88 -14.99
C GLN A 36 32.71 25.64 -13.73
N ASN A 37 31.90 25.01 -12.87
CA ASN A 37 31.86 25.23 -11.41
C ASN A 37 30.84 24.36 -10.65
N ASP A 38 30.01 23.55 -11.34
CA ASP A 38 29.03 22.70 -10.64
C ASP A 38 29.70 21.48 -10.00
N ASN A 39 29.97 21.61 -8.71
CA ASN A 39 30.42 20.53 -7.84
C ASN A 39 29.22 19.65 -7.45
N VAL A 40 28.60 19.00 -8.43
CA VAL A 40 27.41 18.15 -8.27
C VAL A 40 27.75 16.99 -7.34
N SER A 41 27.00 16.82 -6.24
CA SER A 41 27.21 15.69 -5.33
C SER A 41 26.83 14.37 -6.00
N ASP A 42 27.60 13.30 -5.76
CA ASP A 42 27.33 11.93 -6.21
C ASP A 42 26.17 11.24 -5.45
N GLU A 43 25.33 12.04 -4.80
CA GLU A 43 24.25 11.61 -3.91
C GLU A 43 22.97 11.34 -4.71
N TYR A 44 22.26 10.27 -4.37
CA TYR A 44 20.91 9.98 -4.86
C TYR A 44 19.92 10.93 -4.18
N THR A 45 19.29 11.78 -4.98
CA THR A 45 18.29 12.76 -4.53
C THR A 45 16.96 12.54 -5.24
N ILE A 46 15.89 13.15 -4.74
CA ILE A 46 14.57 13.03 -5.37
C ILE A 46 14.56 13.66 -6.77
N GLU A 47 15.31 14.75 -6.99
CA GLU A 47 15.43 15.42 -8.28
C GLU A 47 16.10 14.50 -9.33
N ARG A 48 17.10 13.70 -8.93
CA ARG A 48 17.69 12.67 -9.80
C ARG A 48 16.70 11.54 -10.09
N THR A 49 15.95 11.08 -9.08
CA THR A 49 14.90 10.05 -9.23
C THR A 49 13.80 10.51 -10.21
N LEU A 50 13.45 11.79 -10.19
CA LEU A 50 12.41 12.39 -11.06
C LEU A 50 12.91 12.73 -12.48
N ALA A 51 14.21 12.63 -12.77
CA ALA A 51 14.75 13.01 -14.07
C ALA A 51 14.19 12.13 -15.20
N ASP A 52 13.85 12.73 -16.35
CA ASP A 52 13.21 12.03 -17.47
C ASP A 52 13.95 10.75 -17.92
N GLU A 53 15.29 10.80 -17.97
CA GLU A 53 16.14 9.66 -18.35
C GLU A 53 16.17 8.55 -17.28
N CYS A 54 15.98 8.91 -16.00
CA CYS A 54 15.88 7.97 -14.90
C CYS A 54 14.54 7.21 -14.94
N GLN A 55 13.45 7.98 -15.11
CA GLN A 55 12.10 7.44 -15.28
C GLN A 55 12.01 6.59 -16.55
N ARG A 56 12.54 7.06 -17.68
CA ARG A 56 12.58 6.31 -18.96
C ARG A 56 13.14 4.89 -18.80
N LYS A 57 14.27 4.74 -18.09
CA LYS A 57 14.94 3.44 -17.88
C LYS A 57 14.17 2.54 -16.92
N THR A 58 13.61 3.12 -15.86
CA THR A 58 12.78 2.41 -14.88
C THR A 58 11.51 1.86 -15.51
N ILE A 59 10.73 2.70 -16.19
CA ILE A 59 9.51 2.30 -16.92
C ILE A 59 9.81 1.20 -17.94
N ALA A 60 10.94 1.31 -18.64
CA ALA A 60 11.37 0.29 -19.60
C ALA A 60 11.69 -1.06 -18.93
N PHE A 61 12.23 -1.04 -17.71
CA PHE A 61 12.49 -2.25 -16.93
C PHE A 61 11.21 -2.87 -16.37
N ASP A 62 10.25 -2.07 -15.89
CA ASP A 62 8.90 -2.53 -15.55
C ASP A 62 8.20 -3.16 -16.76
N GLY A 63 8.36 -2.54 -17.94
CA GLY A 63 7.87 -3.06 -19.22
C GLY A 63 8.48 -4.42 -19.57
N LEU A 64 9.80 -4.60 -19.41
CA LEU A 64 10.46 -5.90 -19.57
C LEU A 64 9.85 -6.94 -18.62
N ALA A 65 9.83 -6.64 -17.32
CA ALA A 65 9.36 -7.57 -16.29
C ALA A 65 7.88 -7.94 -16.44
N PHE A 66 7.03 -7.01 -16.86
CA PHE A 66 5.61 -7.27 -17.12
C PHE A 66 5.40 -8.18 -18.33
N LEU A 67 6.11 -7.91 -19.44
CA LEU A 67 5.97 -8.64 -20.71
C LEU A 67 6.53 -10.07 -20.65
N THR A 68 7.53 -10.35 -19.82
CA THR A 68 8.14 -11.68 -19.67
C THR A 68 7.71 -12.43 -18.40
N GLY A 69 7.19 -11.69 -17.42
CA GLY A 69 6.78 -12.21 -16.11
C GLY A 69 5.50 -13.07 -16.14
N ASN A 70 5.05 -13.46 -14.95
CA ASN A 70 3.70 -13.98 -14.71
C ASN A 70 3.07 -13.29 -13.48
N LEU A 71 1.78 -13.58 -13.21
CA LEU A 71 1.05 -13.02 -12.05
C LEU A 71 1.74 -13.34 -10.72
N GLY A 72 2.32 -14.55 -10.61
CA GLY A 72 3.05 -14.98 -9.42
C GLY A 72 4.22 -14.06 -9.09
N GLY A 73 5.13 -13.84 -10.03
CA GLY A 73 6.25 -12.91 -9.88
C GLY A 73 5.82 -11.47 -9.60
N GLN A 74 4.67 -11.04 -10.10
CA GLN A 74 4.16 -9.68 -9.85
C GLN A 74 3.66 -9.44 -8.43
N SER A 75 3.24 -10.49 -7.72
CA SER A 75 2.87 -10.38 -6.31
C SER A 75 4.09 -10.18 -5.40
N PHE A 76 5.29 -10.55 -5.85
CA PHE A 76 6.53 -10.39 -5.09
C PHE A 76 6.78 -8.92 -4.74
N LEU A 77 6.97 -8.67 -3.44
CA LEU A 77 7.30 -7.37 -2.89
C LEU A 77 8.35 -7.58 -1.78
N PRO A 78 9.57 -7.04 -1.92
CA PRO A 78 10.59 -7.12 -0.89
C PRO A 78 10.08 -6.60 0.47
N PRO A 79 10.56 -7.13 1.62
CA PRO A 79 10.20 -6.58 2.92
C PRO A 79 10.65 -5.12 3.03
N GLY A 80 10.06 -4.32 3.92
CA GLY A 80 10.43 -2.90 4.03
C GLY A 80 10.05 -2.02 2.82
N LYS A 81 9.33 -2.52 1.82
CA LYS A 81 8.69 -1.69 0.77
C LYS A 81 7.34 -1.08 1.19
N VAL A 82 6.77 -1.57 2.30
CA VAL A 82 5.50 -1.10 2.88
C VAL A 82 5.79 -0.26 4.13
N ALA A 83 5.13 0.89 4.21
CA ALA A 83 5.29 1.94 5.20
C ALA A 83 6.70 2.56 5.29
N ASP A 84 7.46 2.52 4.20
CA ASP A 84 8.77 3.19 4.08
C ASP A 84 8.58 4.70 3.86
N TYR A 85 8.43 5.45 4.96
CA TYR A 85 8.48 6.93 5.06
C TYR A 85 9.51 7.36 6.13
N SER A 86 10.53 6.53 6.35
CA SER A 86 11.50 6.61 7.45
C SER A 86 12.94 6.85 6.97
N GLY A 87 13.11 7.13 5.68
CA GLY A 87 14.40 7.44 5.07
C GLY A 87 15.36 6.26 5.00
N PHE A 88 14.91 5.04 5.27
CA PHE A 88 15.76 3.85 5.19
C PHE A 88 16.27 3.62 3.76
N GLN A 89 15.39 3.87 2.80
CA GLN A 89 15.73 3.87 1.38
C GLN A 89 16.84 4.89 1.04
N TYR A 90 16.87 6.07 1.67
CA TYR A 90 17.92 7.07 1.45
C TYR A 90 19.24 6.66 2.10
N LEU A 91 19.18 6.17 3.35
CA LEU A 91 20.35 5.69 4.09
C LEU A 91 21.07 4.57 3.33
N ARG A 92 20.31 3.69 2.67
CA ARG A 92 20.83 2.58 1.88
C ARG A 92 21.58 3.07 0.64
N ASP A 93 20.97 3.95 -0.14
CA ASP A 93 21.45 4.28 -1.49
C ASP A 93 22.61 5.27 -1.40
N ASN A 94 22.57 6.14 -0.38
CA ASN A 94 23.63 7.10 -0.06
C ASN A 94 24.63 6.57 0.98
N ASP A 95 24.71 5.25 1.19
CA ASP A 95 25.76 4.66 2.04
C ASP A 95 27.15 4.87 1.39
N PRO A 96 28.05 5.64 2.02
CA PRO A 96 29.35 5.97 1.43
C PRO A 96 30.30 4.77 1.33
N THR A 97 29.99 3.65 2.00
CA THR A 97 30.73 2.39 1.87
C THR A 97 30.19 1.46 0.78
N GLN A 98 29.17 1.90 0.03
CA GLN A 98 28.49 1.13 -1.04
C GLN A 98 27.90 -0.20 -0.55
N MET A 99 27.65 -0.32 0.76
CA MET A 99 27.12 -1.53 1.38
C MET A 99 25.60 -1.67 1.19
N GLY A 100 24.90 -0.62 0.75
CA GLY A 100 23.44 -0.65 0.57
C GLY A 100 22.93 -1.73 -0.39
N HIS A 101 23.79 -2.19 -1.29
CA HIS A 101 23.50 -3.24 -2.28
C HIS A 101 23.85 -4.66 -1.80
N ASN A 102 24.44 -4.79 -0.60
CA ASN A 102 24.83 -6.06 -0.01
C ASN A 102 23.72 -6.63 0.89
N THR A 103 23.58 -7.95 0.89
CA THR A 103 22.53 -8.68 1.63
C THR A 103 22.59 -8.49 3.15
N ASP A 104 23.74 -8.16 3.72
CA ASP A 104 23.91 -7.98 5.18
C ASP A 104 23.56 -6.56 5.66
N PHE A 105 23.27 -5.60 4.77
CA PHE A 105 23.08 -4.19 5.13
C PHE A 105 22.03 -4.01 6.24
N VAL A 106 20.84 -4.58 6.06
CA VAL A 106 19.74 -4.51 7.05
C VAL A 106 20.14 -5.21 8.35
N THR A 107 20.83 -6.34 8.28
CA THR A 107 21.31 -7.11 9.44
C THR A 107 22.23 -6.27 10.31
N ILE A 108 23.22 -5.63 9.69
CA ILE A 108 24.22 -4.80 10.37
C ILE A 108 23.53 -3.60 11.02
N VAL A 109 22.63 -2.91 10.30
CA VAL A 109 21.89 -1.76 10.87
C VAL A 109 21.02 -2.24 12.04
N ALA A 110 20.16 -3.24 11.83
CA ALA A 110 19.25 -3.76 12.84
C ALA A 110 19.99 -4.21 14.12
N PHE A 111 21.05 -5.00 14.00
CA PHE A 111 21.76 -5.54 15.16
C PHE A 111 22.49 -4.44 15.93
N ASN A 112 23.15 -3.49 15.27
CA ASN A 112 23.78 -2.37 15.97
C ASN A 112 22.75 -1.54 16.75
N VAL A 113 21.57 -1.29 16.16
CA VAL A 113 20.48 -0.58 16.84
C VAL A 113 19.90 -1.37 18.01
N LEU A 114 19.59 -2.66 17.81
CA LEU A 114 18.97 -3.51 18.82
C LEU A 114 19.87 -3.72 20.06
N HIS A 115 21.21 -3.69 19.90
CA HIS A 115 22.15 -3.71 21.03
C HIS A 115 22.20 -2.39 21.81
N ILE A 116 21.91 -1.26 21.16
CA ILE A 116 21.80 0.04 21.83
C ILE A 116 20.48 0.16 22.61
N LEU A 117 19.41 -0.49 22.15
CA LEU A 117 18.11 -0.47 22.82
C LEU A 117 18.09 -1.29 24.12
N THR A 118 17.26 -0.86 25.08
CA THR A 118 16.97 -1.64 26.29
C THR A 118 16.10 -2.86 25.96
N VAL A 119 16.01 -3.82 26.89
CA VAL A 119 15.09 -4.97 26.78
C VAL A 119 13.65 -4.49 26.57
N ASP A 120 13.19 -3.50 27.32
CA ASP A 120 11.82 -2.97 27.21
C ASP A 120 11.56 -2.25 25.88
N GLN A 121 12.56 -1.57 25.32
CA GLN A 121 12.46 -0.96 23.98
C GLN A 121 12.43 -2.03 22.88
N ARG A 122 13.23 -3.11 22.99
CA ARG A 122 13.14 -4.26 22.08
C ARG A 122 11.78 -4.96 22.19
N ASN A 123 11.25 -5.14 23.39
CA ASN A 123 9.93 -5.73 23.61
C ASN A 123 8.81 -4.91 22.95
N GLN A 124 8.88 -3.57 22.99
CA GLN A 124 7.94 -2.71 22.27
C GLN A 124 7.99 -2.94 20.74
N LEU A 125 9.16 -3.16 20.14
CA LEU A 125 9.28 -3.54 18.73
C LEU A 125 8.63 -4.90 18.45
N VAL A 126 8.90 -5.91 19.29
CA VAL A 126 8.33 -7.27 19.17
C VAL A 126 6.81 -7.25 19.26
N THR A 127 6.25 -6.58 20.28
CA THR A 127 4.80 -6.45 20.44
C THR A 127 4.17 -5.73 19.25
N ARG A 128 4.81 -4.68 18.71
CA ARG A 128 4.28 -4.05 17.49
C ARG A 128 4.32 -5.00 16.31
N ALA A 129 5.41 -5.73 16.10
CA ALA A 129 5.57 -6.65 14.98
C ALA A 129 4.46 -7.71 14.97
N GLN A 130 4.23 -8.35 16.13
CA GLN A 130 3.13 -9.30 16.33
C GLN A 130 1.76 -8.71 16.01
N SER A 131 1.49 -7.46 16.45
CA SER A 131 0.19 -6.81 16.20
C SER A 131 0.00 -6.31 14.76
N GLN A 132 1.08 -6.04 14.02
CA GLN A 132 1.01 -5.44 12.68
C GLN A 132 0.97 -6.48 11.55
N THR A 133 1.38 -7.73 11.79
CA THR A 133 1.41 -8.81 10.78
C THR A 133 0.08 -8.97 10.04
N THR A 134 -1.06 -8.87 10.71
CA THR A 134 -2.39 -8.98 10.07
C THR A 134 -2.62 -7.87 9.03
N LEU A 135 -2.31 -6.62 9.38
CA LEU A 135 -2.53 -5.45 8.51
C LEU A 135 -1.54 -5.42 7.34
N ILE A 136 -0.29 -5.84 7.60
CA ILE A 136 0.74 -6.13 6.61
C ILE A 136 0.25 -7.18 5.61
N ASN A 137 -0.23 -8.33 6.10
CA ASN A 137 -0.74 -9.39 5.23
C ASN A 137 -1.98 -8.94 4.42
N GLN A 138 -2.87 -8.15 5.02
CA GLN A 138 -4.03 -7.56 4.34
C GLN A 138 -3.59 -6.71 3.14
N TYR A 139 -2.68 -5.75 3.32
CA TYR A 139 -2.13 -4.94 2.23
C TYR A 139 -1.54 -5.80 1.10
N ALA A 140 -0.80 -6.87 1.45
CA ALA A 140 -0.20 -7.73 0.44
C ALA A 140 -1.23 -8.58 -0.33
N TYR A 141 -2.33 -9.02 0.30
CA TYR A 141 -3.43 -9.71 -0.38
C TYR A 141 -4.26 -8.76 -1.25
N ASP A 142 -4.52 -7.53 -0.79
CA ASP A 142 -5.33 -6.56 -1.54
C ASP A 142 -4.59 -5.98 -2.77
N ARG A 143 -3.28 -6.23 -2.93
CA ARG A 143 -2.59 -5.96 -4.20
C ARG A 143 -3.02 -6.90 -5.34
N PHE A 144 -3.51 -8.10 -5.04
CA PHE A 144 -3.77 -9.12 -6.08
C PHE A 144 -4.86 -8.73 -7.10
N PRO A 145 -5.97 -8.07 -6.73
CA PRO A 145 -6.95 -7.57 -7.69
C PRO A 145 -6.37 -6.64 -8.77
N LEU A 146 -5.51 -5.67 -8.42
CA LEU A 146 -4.82 -4.82 -9.41
C LEU A 146 -3.91 -5.65 -10.33
N ILE A 147 -3.08 -6.52 -9.76
CA ILE A 147 -2.16 -7.38 -10.53
C ILE A 147 -2.95 -8.25 -11.52
N LYS A 148 -4.05 -8.85 -11.07
CA LYS A 148 -4.93 -9.67 -11.91
C LYS A 148 -5.62 -8.84 -12.99
N ALA A 149 -6.13 -7.65 -12.68
CA ALA A 149 -6.74 -6.78 -13.69
C ALA A 149 -5.72 -6.33 -14.75
N PHE A 150 -4.50 -5.95 -14.35
CA PHE A 150 -3.43 -5.61 -15.29
C PHE A 150 -3.04 -6.82 -16.17
N ARG A 151 -2.98 -8.03 -15.60
CA ARG A 151 -2.77 -9.27 -16.37
C ARG A 151 -3.90 -9.57 -17.35
N ARG A 152 -5.15 -9.43 -16.93
CA ARG A 152 -6.34 -9.58 -17.78
C ARG A 152 -6.35 -8.59 -18.96
N GLN A 153 -5.98 -7.33 -18.71
CA GLN A 153 -5.77 -6.31 -19.75
C GLN A 153 -4.66 -6.71 -20.75
N PHE A 154 -3.59 -7.33 -20.27
CA PHE A 154 -2.46 -7.80 -21.09
C PHE A 154 -2.77 -9.08 -21.89
N GLU A 155 -3.55 -9.99 -21.32
CA GLU A 155 -3.98 -11.26 -21.92
C GLU A 155 -5.20 -11.11 -22.85
N GLY A 156 -5.95 -10.01 -22.72
CA GLY A 156 -7.21 -9.77 -23.44
C GLY A 156 -8.44 -10.41 -22.78
N ASP A 157 -8.30 -10.92 -21.55
CA ASP A 157 -9.39 -11.50 -20.74
C ASP A 157 -10.21 -10.42 -20.04
N MET A 158 -10.90 -9.59 -20.83
CA MET A 158 -11.67 -8.43 -20.35
C MET A 158 -13.17 -8.76 -20.28
N PRO A 159 -13.95 -8.14 -19.37
CA PRO A 159 -15.39 -8.36 -19.28
C PRO A 159 -16.12 -7.97 -20.57
N THR A 160 -17.21 -8.67 -20.90
CA THR A 160 -18.00 -8.41 -22.11
C THR A 160 -18.50 -6.96 -22.14
N GLY A 161 -18.29 -6.27 -23.27
CA GLY A 161 -18.71 -4.88 -23.46
C GLY A 161 -17.72 -3.83 -22.94
N THR A 162 -16.60 -4.25 -22.36
CA THR A 162 -15.52 -3.34 -21.93
C THR A 162 -14.46 -3.15 -23.02
N THR A 163 -13.75 -2.01 -22.98
CA THR A 163 -12.64 -1.72 -23.91
C THR A 163 -11.26 -1.71 -23.23
N GLY A 164 -11.22 -1.85 -21.92
CA GLY A 164 -10.00 -1.91 -21.12
C GLY A 164 -10.26 -1.55 -19.65
N LEU A 165 -9.18 -1.38 -18.89
CA LEU A 165 -9.23 -0.90 -17.50
C LEU A 165 -10.03 0.41 -17.39
N ASP A 166 -10.81 0.56 -16.32
CA ASP A 166 -11.36 1.85 -15.93
C ASP A 166 -10.31 2.60 -15.08
N LYS A 167 -9.99 3.83 -15.50
CA LYS A 167 -8.96 4.63 -14.83
C LYS A 167 -9.38 5.02 -13.41
N ASN A 168 -10.64 5.43 -13.22
CA ASN A 168 -11.12 5.86 -11.91
C ASN A 168 -11.19 4.68 -10.94
N ALA A 169 -11.66 3.51 -11.39
CA ALA A 169 -11.69 2.31 -10.56
C ALA A 169 -10.28 1.86 -10.13
N VAL A 170 -9.30 1.88 -11.04
CA VAL A 170 -7.89 1.60 -10.71
C VAL A 170 -7.34 2.62 -9.71
N MET A 171 -7.62 3.91 -9.90
CA MET A 171 -7.21 4.97 -8.97
C MET A 171 -7.84 4.76 -7.59
N THR A 172 -9.17 4.71 -7.48
CA THR A 172 -9.92 4.55 -6.22
C THR A 172 -9.49 3.29 -5.46
N TYR A 173 -9.36 2.15 -6.15
CA TYR A 173 -8.91 0.92 -5.51
C TYR A 173 -7.49 1.07 -4.96
N SER A 174 -6.56 1.66 -5.74
CA SER A 174 -5.21 1.98 -5.26
C SER A 174 -5.23 2.94 -4.06
N GLY A 175 -6.09 3.97 -4.05
CA GLY A 175 -6.30 4.85 -2.90
C GLY A 175 -6.58 4.09 -1.60
N SER A 176 -7.54 3.15 -1.66
CA SER A 176 -7.90 2.31 -0.51
C SER A 176 -6.76 1.42 0.00
N LEU A 177 -5.89 0.92 -0.90
CA LEU A 177 -4.67 0.18 -0.50
C LEU A 177 -3.73 1.08 0.31
N TYR A 178 -3.52 2.30 -0.14
CA TYR A 178 -2.59 3.21 0.53
C TYR A 178 -3.15 3.78 1.85
N VAL A 179 -4.45 3.75 2.11
CA VAL A 179 -4.98 3.97 3.48
C VAL A 179 -4.42 2.91 4.45
N ILE A 180 -4.30 1.64 4.01
CA ILE A 180 -3.70 0.57 4.81
C ILE A 180 -2.19 0.83 5.01
N ASP A 181 -1.45 1.20 3.96
CA ASP A 181 -0.03 1.61 4.04
C ASP A 181 0.18 2.80 5.00
N GLY A 182 -0.72 3.79 4.94
CA GLY A 182 -0.77 4.95 5.83
C GLY A 182 -0.99 4.56 7.29
N LEU A 183 -1.94 3.66 7.58
CA LEU A 183 -2.18 3.15 8.93
C LEU A 183 -0.99 2.36 9.48
N ILE A 184 -0.35 1.54 8.63
CA ILE A 184 0.89 0.83 8.98
C ILE A 184 2.00 1.83 9.33
N SER A 185 2.12 2.92 8.54
CA SER A 185 3.11 3.99 8.71
C SER A 185 2.89 4.81 9.98
N TYR A 186 1.65 5.26 10.21
CA TYR A 186 1.24 6.04 11.39
C TYR A 186 1.63 5.33 12.69
N ASP A 187 1.25 4.07 12.83
CA ASP A 187 1.53 3.31 14.03
C ASP A 187 3.02 2.98 14.20
N ARG A 188 3.75 2.74 13.11
CA ARG A 188 5.19 2.51 13.16
C ARG A 188 5.93 3.78 13.58
N ALA A 189 5.57 4.93 13.04
CA ALA A 189 6.11 6.23 13.46
C ALA A 189 5.77 6.55 14.93
N ARG A 190 4.55 6.23 15.39
CA ARG A 190 4.15 6.36 16.80
C ARG A 190 5.03 5.54 17.75
N LEU A 191 5.30 4.28 17.40
CA LEU A 191 6.23 3.40 18.12
C LEU A 191 7.65 3.98 18.13
N MET A 192 8.21 4.25 16.95
CA MET A 192 9.59 4.74 16.79
C MET A 192 9.77 6.06 17.54
N GLY A 193 8.78 6.96 17.49
CA GLY A 193 8.78 8.22 18.22
C GLY A 193 8.78 8.01 19.73
N SER A 194 7.95 7.09 20.24
CA SER A 194 7.95 6.71 21.66
C SER A 194 9.34 6.24 22.12
N ILE A 195 9.97 5.33 21.36
CA ILE A 195 11.32 4.84 21.66
C ILE A 195 12.32 6.01 21.62
N ILE A 196 12.32 6.83 20.57
CA ILE A 196 13.22 7.98 20.40
C ILE A 196 13.11 8.99 21.55
N ARG A 197 11.89 9.33 21.99
CA ARG A 197 11.66 10.21 23.15
C ARG A 197 12.19 9.60 24.44
N SER A 198 12.09 8.27 24.60
CA SER A 198 12.60 7.53 25.77
C SER A 198 14.13 7.29 25.79
N LEU A 199 14.85 7.56 24.70
CA LEU A 199 16.29 7.28 24.61
C LEU A 199 17.11 8.09 25.64
N THR A 200 17.92 7.37 26.41
CA THR A 200 18.90 7.94 27.36
C THR A 200 20.02 8.71 26.63
N SER A 201 20.75 9.55 27.35
CA SER A 201 21.94 10.24 26.82
C SER A 201 22.98 9.27 26.26
N THR A 202 23.25 8.16 26.95
CA THR A 202 24.17 7.11 26.49
C THR A 202 23.73 6.51 25.15
N GLN A 203 22.44 6.21 24.98
CA GLN A 203 21.92 5.66 23.73
C GLN A 203 21.97 6.67 22.59
N LYS A 204 21.61 7.94 22.84
CA LYS A 204 21.74 9.03 21.86
C LYS A 204 23.18 9.22 21.39
N SER A 205 24.15 9.13 22.30
CA SER A 205 25.58 9.15 21.97
C SER A 205 26.01 7.94 21.14
N ALA A 206 25.53 6.74 21.47
CA ALA A 206 25.84 5.51 20.72
C ALA A 206 25.29 5.55 19.28
N LEU A 207 24.02 5.96 19.09
CA LEU A 207 23.44 6.16 17.76
C LEU A 207 24.18 7.25 16.96
N SER A 208 24.63 8.32 17.63
CA SER A 208 25.42 9.37 16.98
C SER A 208 26.82 8.88 16.57
N ALA A 209 27.42 7.98 17.35
CA ALA A 209 28.71 7.37 17.03
C ALA A 209 28.64 6.51 15.76
N LEU A 210 27.54 5.77 15.55
CA LEU A 210 27.32 5.00 14.31
C LEU A 210 27.36 5.88 13.05
N LYS A 211 26.76 7.08 13.10
CA LYS A 211 26.84 8.06 12.00
C LYS A 211 28.27 8.56 11.77
N ALA A 212 29.05 8.74 12.85
CA ALA A 212 30.44 9.19 12.78
C ALA A 212 31.41 8.14 12.19
N LEU A 213 31.01 6.87 12.08
CA LEU A 213 31.80 5.83 11.40
C LEU A 213 31.84 5.99 9.86
N GLY A 214 31.05 6.90 9.28
CA GLY A 214 31.12 7.20 7.85
C GLY A 214 30.70 6.05 6.95
N GLY A 215 29.56 5.42 7.26
CA GLY A 215 28.93 4.36 6.46
C GLY A 215 28.74 3.05 7.23
N VAL A 216 27.71 2.28 6.85
CA VAL A 216 27.30 1.02 7.49
C VAL A 216 28.37 -0.06 7.35
N GLY A 217 29.21 0.01 6.31
CA GLY A 217 30.35 -0.88 6.12
C GLY A 217 31.39 -0.84 7.23
N ASN A 218 31.44 0.26 7.98
CA ASN A 218 32.37 0.46 9.09
C ASN A 218 31.76 0.14 10.46
N TRP A 219 30.51 -0.33 10.51
CA TRP A 219 29.81 -0.71 11.74
C TRP A 219 30.22 -2.11 12.21
N ASP A 220 29.89 -2.47 13.46
CA ASP A 220 30.21 -3.78 14.00
C ASP A 220 29.37 -4.88 13.30
N ARG A 221 30.07 -5.81 12.63
CA ARG A 221 29.47 -6.96 11.93
C ARG A 221 29.56 -8.28 12.72
N THR A 222 30.09 -8.23 13.94
CA THR A 222 30.31 -9.40 14.82
C THR A 222 29.19 -9.61 15.84
N LEU A 223 28.26 -8.66 15.92
CA LEU A 223 27.08 -8.71 16.79
C LEU A 223 26.18 -9.91 16.46
N THR A 224 25.74 -10.62 17.50
CA THR A 224 24.80 -11.76 17.43
C THR A 224 23.35 -11.29 17.50
N ASP A 225 22.39 -12.02 16.93
CA ASP A 225 20.96 -11.65 17.01
C ASP A 225 20.48 -11.50 18.47
N PRO A 226 20.14 -10.28 18.94
CA PRO A 226 19.70 -10.04 20.32
C PRO A 226 18.24 -10.47 20.60
N LEU A 227 17.58 -11.09 19.61
CA LEU A 227 16.24 -11.66 19.69
C LEU A 227 16.24 -13.21 19.62
N GLN A 228 17.40 -13.83 19.44
CA GLN A 228 17.54 -15.28 19.16
C GLN A 228 16.82 -16.17 20.20
N ASP A 229 16.94 -15.82 21.48
CA ASP A 229 16.35 -16.55 22.61
C ASP A 229 14.82 -16.36 22.74
N LEU A 230 14.22 -15.43 21.99
CA LEU A 230 12.77 -15.21 21.99
C LEU A 230 12.00 -16.17 21.08
N HIS A 231 12.71 -16.92 20.22
CA HIS A 231 12.14 -17.91 19.29
C HIS A 231 10.94 -17.38 18.47
N LEU A 232 11.04 -16.14 18.00
CA LEU A 232 9.98 -15.45 17.27
C LEU A 232 9.67 -16.12 15.92
N ASP A 233 8.40 -16.08 15.52
CA ASP A 233 8.01 -16.40 14.15
C ASP A 233 8.80 -15.54 13.14
N ARG A 234 9.12 -16.12 11.98
CA ARG A 234 10.01 -15.51 10.99
C ARG A 234 9.55 -14.10 10.58
N ASP A 235 8.25 -13.91 10.34
CA ASP A 235 7.71 -12.62 9.89
C ASP A 235 7.77 -11.55 11.00
N VAL A 236 7.63 -11.96 12.27
CA VAL A 236 7.81 -11.09 13.43
C VAL A 236 9.27 -10.66 13.55
N SER A 237 10.22 -11.60 13.39
CA SER A 237 11.67 -11.27 13.40
C SER A 237 12.05 -10.29 12.29
N VAL A 238 11.61 -10.54 11.05
CA VAL A 238 11.84 -9.65 9.90
C VAL A 238 11.23 -8.26 10.14
N ALA A 239 10.02 -8.18 10.70
CA ALA A 239 9.39 -6.92 11.05
C ALA A 239 10.18 -6.14 12.13
N VAL A 240 10.66 -6.80 13.20
CA VAL A 240 11.48 -6.13 14.23
C VAL A 240 12.80 -5.60 13.66
N MET A 241 13.49 -6.38 12.81
CA MET A 241 14.71 -5.92 12.13
C MET A 241 14.45 -4.72 11.22
N THR A 242 13.31 -4.73 10.52
CA THR A 242 12.86 -3.62 9.68
C THR A 242 12.64 -2.37 10.53
N TYR A 243 11.88 -2.46 11.63
CA TYR A 243 11.59 -1.32 12.50
C TYR A 243 12.84 -0.75 13.17
N ALA A 244 13.77 -1.60 13.62
CA ALA A 244 15.03 -1.13 14.20
C ALA A 244 15.86 -0.34 13.17
N SER A 245 15.91 -0.82 11.93
CA SER A 245 16.67 -0.18 10.84
C SER A 245 16.04 1.14 10.40
N GLU A 246 14.73 1.15 10.23
CA GLU A 246 13.94 2.35 9.90
C GLU A 246 13.98 3.40 11.02
N MET A 247 13.94 2.99 12.29
CA MET A 247 14.05 3.91 13.42
C MET A 247 15.41 4.64 13.42
N TYR A 248 16.50 3.96 13.04
CA TYR A 248 17.81 4.60 12.92
C TYR A 248 17.87 5.58 11.76
N SER A 249 17.43 5.20 10.55
CA SER A 249 17.44 6.12 9.40
C SER A 249 16.59 7.36 9.66
N TRP A 250 15.46 7.19 10.33
CA TRP A 250 14.56 8.28 10.68
C TRP A 250 15.15 9.22 11.75
N TYR A 251 15.79 8.64 12.77
CA TYR A 251 16.51 9.38 13.83
C TYR A 251 17.73 10.15 13.28
N ALA A 252 18.51 9.52 12.40
CA ALA A 252 19.77 10.07 11.88
C ALA A 252 19.61 10.94 10.62
N GLY A 253 18.48 10.82 9.92
CA GLY A 253 18.14 11.49 8.67
C GLY A 253 17.23 12.72 8.84
N SER A 254 16.57 13.10 7.75
CA SER A 254 15.72 14.30 7.64
C SER A 254 14.46 14.01 6.83
N VAL A 255 13.56 14.99 6.72
CA VAL A 255 12.32 14.83 5.93
C VAL A 255 12.60 14.66 4.43
N GLU A 256 13.73 15.17 3.93
CA GLU A 256 14.21 14.95 2.56
C GLU A 256 14.58 13.48 2.34
N ALA A 257 15.31 12.89 3.29
CA ALA A 257 15.61 11.46 3.29
C ALA A 257 14.33 10.62 3.37
N ASP A 258 13.38 11.01 4.23
CA ASP A 258 12.08 10.35 4.36
C ASP A 258 11.19 10.50 3.10
N THR A 259 11.39 11.58 2.33
CA THR A 259 10.68 11.83 1.06
C THR A 259 11.27 11.01 -0.09
N TYR A 260 12.56 10.68 -0.04
CA TYR A 260 13.24 9.94 -1.10
C TYR A 260 12.65 8.53 -1.32
N PHE A 261 12.75 8.07 -2.57
CA PHE A 261 12.47 6.69 -2.96
C PHE A 261 13.38 6.24 -4.10
N CYS A 262 13.63 4.93 -4.20
CA CYS A 262 14.24 4.32 -5.37
C CYS A 262 13.32 4.52 -6.60
N PRO A 263 13.86 4.75 -7.81
CA PRO A 263 13.06 5.05 -9.00
C PRO A 263 11.92 4.06 -9.29
N GLU A 264 12.11 2.77 -9.00
CA GLU A 264 11.11 1.72 -9.29
C GLU A 264 10.03 1.57 -8.21
N ARG A 265 9.80 2.58 -7.36
CA ARG A 265 8.81 2.49 -6.27
C ARG A 265 7.37 2.54 -6.78
N GLN A 266 7.08 3.42 -7.73
CA GLN A 266 5.74 3.53 -8.31
C GLN A 266 5.53 2.34 -9.25
N GLY A 267 4.32 1.76 -9.27
CA GLY A 267 4.06 0.61 -10.13
C GLY A 267 4.63 -0.74 -9.66
N THR A 268 4.64 -1.03 -8.35
CA THR A 268 5.14 -2.31 -7.81
C THR A 268 4.42 -3.58 -8.31
N TYR A 269 3.37 -3.43 -9.13
CA TYR A 269 2.52 -4.48 -9.70
C TYR A 269 3.09 -5.11 -10.99
N PHE A 270 4.17 -4.57 -11.55
CA PHE A 270 4.70 -5.01 -12.86
C PHE A 270 5.70 -6.17 -12.79
N GLY A 271 6.27 -6.45 -11.61
CA GLY A 271 7.14 -7.61 -11.35
C GLY A 271 8.64 -7.35 -11.48
N SER A 272 9.06 -6.09 -11.62
CA SER A 272 10.46 -5.67 -11.69
C SER A 272 11.29 -6.07 -10.47
N PHE A 273 10.72 -5.98 -9.26
CA PHE A 273 11.38 -6.49 -8.05
C PHE A 273 11.57 -8.01 -8.08
N TYR A 274 10.67 -8.78 -8.70
CA TYR A 274 10.90 -10.21 -8.87
C TYR A 274 12.05 -10.48 -9.84
N LEU A 275 12.05 -9.83 -11.01
CA LEU A 275 13.10 -9.98 -12.01
C LEU A 275 14.49 -9.62 -11.45
N LYS A 276 14.56 -8.66 -10.53
CA LYS A 276 15.80 -8.09 -10.00
C LYS A 276 16.26 -8.71 -8.68
N ASP A 277 15.36 -8.83 -7.70
CA ASP A 277 15.70 -9.15 -6.31
C ASP A 277 15.52 -10.64 -6.01
N TRP A 278 14.67 -11.39 -6.74
CA TRP A 278 14.51 -12.84 -6.58
C TRP A 278 15.82 -13.64 -6.67
N PRO A 279 16.75 -13.35 -7.62
CA PRO A 279 18.04 -14.05 -7.71
C PRO A 279 18.95 -13.93 -6.46
N ALA A 280 18.71 -12.92 -5.61
CA ALA A 280 19.45 -12.72 -4.37
C ALA A 280 18.83 -13.45 -3.17
N MET A 281 17.59 -13.95 -3.30
CA MET A 281 16.84 -14.55 -2.18
C MET A 281 17.48 -15.86 -1.74
N GLY A 282 17.93 -15.91 -0.48
CA GLY A 282 18.66 -17.05 0.06
C GLY A 282 20.14 -17.13 -0.35
N ASN A 283 20.68 -16.08 -0.99
CA ASN A 283 22.09 -16.02 -1.41
C ASN A 283 22.86 -14.93 -0.63
N PRO A 284 23.48 -15.26 0.53
CA PRO A 284 24.05 -14.29 1.47
C PRO A 284 25.34 -13.60 1.00
N ASN A 285 25.82 -13.87 -0.21
CA ASN A 285 26.96 -13.17 -0.82
C ASN A 285 26.55 -12.46 -2.12
N TYR A 286 25.25 -12.36 -2.42
CA TYR A 286 24.77 -11.66 -3.60
C TYR A 286 24.92 -10.15 -3.43
N THR A 287 25.21 -9.45 -4.52
CA THR A 287 25.20 -7.99 -4.58
C THR A 287 24.58 -7.61 -5.91
N ILE A 288 23.50 -6.83 -5.87
CA ILE A 288 22.80 -6.39 -7.09
C ILE A 288 23.62 -5.25 -7.71
N ASP A 289 24.04 -5.43 -8.96
CA ASP A 289 24.69 -4.40 -9.76
C ASP A 289 23.77 -3.16 -9.87
N GLU A 290 24.26 -2.01 -9.42
CA GLU A 290 23.47 -0.77 -9.40
C GLU A 290 22.97 -0.37 -10.80
N GLN A 291 23.64 -0.82 -11.86
CA GLN A 291 23.28 -0.54 -13.26
C GLN A 291 22.32 -1.58 -13.87
N LEU A 292 21.82 -2.57 -13.11
CA LEU A 292 21.00 -3.66 -13.65
C LEU A 292 19.74 -3.14 -14.37
N THR A 293 18.83 -2.46 -13.67
CA THR A 293 17.56 -2.00 -14.28
C THR A 293 17.80 -0.92 -15.34
N ALA A 294 18.82 -0.07 -15.17
CA ALA A 294 19.24 0.90 -16.17
C ALA A 294 19.64 0.25 -17.51
N ARG A 295 20.53 -0.77 -17.48
CA ARG A 295 20.96 -1.48 -18.69
C ARG A 295 19.85 -2.36 -19.27
N ALA A 296 19.11 -3.08 -18.42
CA ALA A 296 18.03 -3.95 -18.85
C ALA A 296 16.87 -3.19 -19.49
N GLY A 297 16.52 -2.00 -18.97
CA GLY A 297 15.56 -1.09 -19.59
C GLY A 297 16.02 -0.57 -20.96
N GLU A 298 17.31 -0.23 -21.11
CA GLU A 298 17.87 0.13 -22.42
C GLU A 298 17.84 -1.03 -23.41
N ASP A 299 18.21 -2.24 -22.99
CA ASP A 299 18.24 -3.42 -23.86
C ASP A 299 16.83 -3.88 -24.26
N PHE A 300 15.85 -3.72 -23.37
CA PHE A 300 14.43 -3.84 -23.69
C PHE A 300 14.02 -2.87 -24.81
N LEU A 301 14.31 -1.58 -24.68
CA LEU A 301 13.97 -0.57 -25.69
C LEU A 301 14.65 -0.82 -27.05
N LYS A 302 15.86 -1.40 -27.07
CA LYS A 302 16.57 -1.80 -28.32
C LYS A 302 15.94 -3.01 -29.02
N ILE A 303 15.12 -3.82 -28.33
CA ILE A 303 14.37 -4.93 -28.94
C ILE A 303 13.08 -4.43 -29.61
N LEU A 304 12.55 -3.30 -29.14
CA LEU A 304 11.38 -2.65 -29.72
C LEU A 304 11.68 -1.90 -31.03
N THR A 305 10.67 -1.76 -31.87
CA THR A 305 10.68 -0.78 -32.97
C THR A 305 10.55 0.63 -32.40
N PRO A 306 10.97 1.69 -33.12
CA PRO A 306 10.83 3.08 -32.64
C PRO A 306 9.39 3.45 -32.24
N ALA A 307 8.37 2.93 -32.94
CA ALA A 307 6.97 3.18 -32.62
C ALA A 307 6.50 2.47 -31.34
N GLN A 308 6.95 1.23 -31.09
CA GLN A 308 6.69 0.51 -29.84
C GLN A 308 7.46 1.14 -28.66
N ALA A 309 8.72 1.51 -28.87
CA ALA A 309 9.54 2.19 -27.87
C ALA A 309 8.93 3.54 -27.47
N ALA A 310 8.40 4.30 -28.44
CA ALA A 310 7.72 5.57 -28.17
C ALA A 310 6.53 5.41 -27.20
N MET A 311 5.76 4.32 -27.28
CA MET A 311 4.64 4.05 -26.36
C MET A 311 5.09 3.83 -24.91
N VAL A 312 6.33 3.36 -24.70
CA VAL A 312 6.94 3.18 -23.38
C VAL A 312 7.57 4.49 -22.92
N THR A 313 8.36 5.14 -23.76
CA THR A 313 9.11 6.34 -23.37
C THR A 313 8.22 7.56 -23.17
N SER A 314 7.07 7.67 -23.86
CA SER A 314 6.11 8.76 -23.63
C SER A 314 5.41 8.68 -22.26
N LEU A 315 5.48 7.54 -21.56
CA LEU A 315 4.94 7.41 -20.21
C LEU A 315 5.62 8.38 -19.23
N VAL A 316 6.88 8.76 -19.48
CA VAL A 316 7.58 9.81 -18.71
C VAL A 316 6.80 11.11 -18.71
N ASP A 317 6.28 11.54 -19.86
CA ASP A 317 5.43 12.73 -19.95
C ASP A 317 4.06 12.49 -19.31
N SER A 318 3.42 11.34 -19.59
CA SER A 318 2.10 11.00 -19.07
C SER A 318 2.04 10.98 -17.54
N GLN A 319 3.07 10.45 -16.88
CA GLN A 319 3.09 10.35 -15.42
C GLN A 319 3.54 11.64 -14.71
N ARG A 320 4.23 12.56 -15.41
CA ARG A 320 5.03 13.62 -14.76
C ARG A 320 4.25 14.42 -13.71
N THR A 321 3.01 14.79 -14.01
CA THR A 321 2.15 15.54 -13.07
C THR A 321 1.81 14.71 -11.84
N ALA A 322 1.40 13.45 -12.01
CA ALA A 322 1.05 12.56 -10.91
C ALA A 322 2.27 12.24 -10.03
N LEU A 323 3.42 11.95 -10.64
CA LEU A 323 4.66 11.64 -9.94
C LEU A 323 5.18 12.81 -9.08
N ASN A 324 5.12 14.05 -9.59
CA ASN A 324 5.48 15.23 -8.80
C ASN A 324 4.51 15.47 -7.64
N ALA A 325 3.20 15.39 -7.89
CA ALA A 325 2.19 15.51 -6.83
C ALA A 325 2.35 14.42 -5.76
N LEU A 326 2.73 13.20 -6.16
CA LEU A 326 2.98 12.06 -5.26
C LEU A 326 4.19 12.33 -4.34
N VAL A 327 5.24 12.98 -4.84
CA VAL A 327 6.39 13.45 -4.03
C VAL A 327 5.93 14.46 -2.98
N ASP A 328 5.04 15.40 -3.34
CA ASP A 328 4.50 16.37 -2.38
C ASP A 328 3.65 15.69 -1.30
N LYS A 329 2.78 14.73 -1.66
CA LYS A 329 2.03 13.93 -0.67
C LYS A 329 2.96 13.14 0.24
N ARG A 330 3.98 12.50 -0.31
CA ARG A 330 5.00 11.76 0.45
C ARG A 330 5.73 12.66 1.43
N ARG A 331 6.17 13.85 1.01
CA ARG A 331 6.81 14.84 1.89
C ARG A 331 5.88 15.31 3.00
N ALA A 332 4.59 15.53 2.70
CA ALA A 332 3.59 15.88 3.70
C ALA A 332 3.39 14.75 4.73
N ILE A 333 3.21 13.50 4.29
CA ILE A 333 3.12 12.30 5.16
C ILE A 333 4.35 12.22 6.06
N SER A 334 5.56 12.25 5.49
CA SER A 334 6.81 12.19 6.26
C SER A 334 6.93 13.33 7.27
N THR A 335 6.51 14.55 6.92
CA THR A 335 6.48 15.69 7.84
C THR A 335 5.54 15.44 9.03
N HIS A 336 4.31 14.99 8.76
CA HIS A 336 3.34 14.66 9.81
C HIS A 336 3.86 13.55 10.73
N LEU A 337 4.38 12.45 10.16
CA LEU A 337 4.92 11.34 10.92
C LEU A 337 6.10 11.77 11.82
N ARG A 338 7.03 12.59 11.31
CA ARG A 338 8.21 13.08 12.07
C ARG A 338 7.84 13.82 13.37
N HIS A 339 6.65 14.41 13.48
CA HIS A 339 6.23 15.04 14.74
C HIS A 339 6.20 14.06 15.93
N PHE A 340 6.00 12.75 15.71
CA PHE A 340 6.10 11.75 16.79
C PHE A 340 7.48 11.70 17.47
N MET A 341 8.54 12.23 16.85
CA MET A 341 9.85 12.37 17.52
C MET A 341 9.81 13.34 18.71
N THR A 342 8.80 14.22 18.80
CA THR A 342 8.67 15.24 19.86
C THR A 342 7.33 15.19 20.60
N VAL A 343 6.24 14.73 19.97
CA VAL A 343 4.90 14.62 20.58
C VAL A 343 4.38 13.18 20.61
N GLU A 344 3.34 12.93 21.41
CA GLU A 344 2.79 11.58 21.63
C GLU A 344 1.67 11.21 20.64
N SER A 345 1.03 12.21 20.04
CA SER A 345 -0.08 12.09 19.09
C SER A 345 0.06 13.12 17.98
N ILE A 346 -0.45 12.77 16.81
CA ILE A 346 -0.60 13.65 15.64
C ILE A 346 -2.00 13.41 15.05
N ASP A 347 -2.43 14.26 14.11
CA ASP A 347 -3.66 14.02 13.35
C ASP A 347 -3.50 12.77 12.45
N SER A 348 -4.17 11.68 12.83
CA SER A 348 -4.20 10.44 12.04
C SER A 348 -5.04 10.56 10.78
N ALA A 349 -6.13 11.35 10.79
CA ALA A 349 -7.01 11.50 9.64
C ALA A 349 -6.30 12.25 8.50
N ALA A 350 -5.50 13.27 8.83
CA ALA A 350 -4.62 13.94 7.89
C ALA A 350 -3.63 12.96 7.23
N VAL A 351 -3.03 12.03 8.00
CA VAL A 351 -2.13 11.01 7.43
C VAL A 351 -2.90 10.04 6.51
N MET A 352 -4.06 9.54 6.92
CA MET A 352 -4.85 8.62 6.07
C MET A 352 -5.28 9.28 4.76
N SER A 353 -5.78 10.52 4.82
CA SER A 353 -6.20 11.29 3.64
C SER A 353 -5.03 11.57 2.68
N LEU A 354 -3.86 11.97 3.20
CA LEU A 354 -2.67 12.15 2.37
C LEU A 354 -2.19 10.82 1.74
N SER A 355 -2.33 9.70 2.45
CA SER A 355 -1.99 8.38 1.93
C SER A 355 -2.99 7.91 0.86
N GLU A 356 -4.29 8.13 1.03
CA GLU A 356 -5.30 7.87 -0.01
C GLU A 356 -5.01 8.69 -1.28
N GLU A 357 -4.71 9.98 -1.14
CA GLU A 357 -4.30 10.84 -2.25
C GLU A 357 -3.00 10.37 -2.92
N TYR A 358 -2.01 9.91 -2.15
CA TYR A 358 -0.82 9.24 -2.71
C TYR A 358 -1.22 8.01 -3.53
N GLY A 359 -2.14 7.18 -3.02
CA GLY A 359 -2.58 5.96 -3.70
C GLY A 359 -3.37 6.20 -4.97
N HIS A 360 -4.21 7.25 -5.02
CA HIS A 360 -4.84 7.71 -6.25
C HIS A 360 -3.81 8.10 -7.32
N LEU A 361 -2.72 8.75 -6.93
CA LEU A 361 -1.66 9.16 -7.84
C LEU A 361 -0.81 7.97 -8.32
N ASP A 362 -0.47 7.01 -7.46
CA ASP A 362 0.18 5.75 -7.88
C ASP A 362 -0.74 4.94 -8.83
N GLY A 363 -2.05 4.94 -8.58
CA GLY A 363 -3.04 4.31 -9.43
C GLY A 363 -3.13 4.91 -10.84
N ASP A 364 -3.01 6.24 -10.98
CA ASP A 364 -2.92 6.92 -12.28
C ASP A 364 -1.69 6.44 -13.08
N ILE A 365 -0.53 6.43 -12.43
CA ILE A 365 0.74 5.95 -13.02
C ILE A 365 0.60 4.48 -13.46
N CYS A 366 0.07 3.62 -12.59
CA CYS A 366 -0.14 2.21 -12.86
C CYS A 366 -1.10 1.96 -14.03
N TYR A 367 -2.19 2.72 -14.12
CA TYR A 367 -3.14 2.65 -15.24
C TYR A 367 -2.42 2.89 -16.58
N TRP A 368 -1.63 3.96 -16.70
CA TRP A 368 -0.91 4.25 -17.93
C TRP A 368 0.08 3.15 -18.32
N TYR A 369 0.83 2.63 -17.34
CA TYR A 369 1.82 1.57 -17.57
C TYR A 369 1.14 0.28 -18.05
N ALA A 370 0.11 -0.20 -17.34
CA ALA A 370 -0.64 -1.41 -17.72
C ALA A 370 -1.24 -1.30 -19.13
N THR A 371 -1.86 -0.18 -19.45
CA THR A 371 -2.45 0.07 -20.79
C THR A 371 -1.39 0.11 -21.88
N ALA A 372 -0.27 0.83 -21.67
CA ALA A 372 0.80 0.94 -22.65
C ALA A 372 1.56 -0.38 -22.85
N PHE A 373 1.89 -1.11 -21.78
CA PHE A 373 2.60 -2.39 -21.86
C PHE A 373 1.75 -3.46 -22.55
N ALA A 374 0.45 -3.57 -22.23
CA ALA A 374 -0.48 -4.43 -22.95
C ALA A 374 -0.53 -4.07 -24.45
N LYS A 375 -0.58 -2.76 -24.77
CA LYS A 375 -0.58 -2.31 -26.17
C LYS A 375 0.70 -2.67 -26.90
N VAL A 376 1.87 -2.45 -26.30
CA VAL A 376 3.17 -2.84 -26.87
C VAL A 376 3.22 -4.35 -27.12
N TYR A 377 2.82 -5.18 -26.14
CA TYR A 377 2.83 -6.64 -26.26
C TYR A 377 1.96 -7.16 -27.40
N SER A 378 0.78 -6.55 -27.61
CA SER A 378 -0.13 -6.85 -28.73
C SER A 378 0.48 -6.61 -30.12
N LEU A 379 1.50 -5.75 -30.20
CA LEU A 379 2.19 -5.35 -31.43
C LEU A 379 3.53 -6.07 -31.64
N LEU A 380 4.01 -6.87 -30.68
CA LEU A 380 5.31 -7.55 -30.80
C LEU A 380 5.27 -8.70 -31.80
N THR A 381 6.32 -8.80 -32.63
CA THR A 381 6.56 -9.99 -33.45
C THR A 381 7.03 -11.17 -32.58
N THR A 382 6.96 -12.39 -33.13
CA THR A 382 7.49 -13.59 -32.46
C THR A 382 8.98 -13.45 -32.12
N ASP A 383 9.79 -12.89 -33.04
CA ASP A 383 11.22 -12.62 -32.79
C ASP A 383 11.43 -11.71 -31.58
N GLN A 384 10.66 -10.61 -31.50
CA GLN A 384 10.74 -9.69 -30.36
C GLN A 384 10.38 -10.41 -29.05
N LYS A 385 9.30 -11.20 -29.03
CA LYS A 385 8.90 -11.97 -27.84
C LYS A 385 10.00 -12.95 -27.41
N THR A 386 10.59 -13.71 -28.34
CA THR A 386 11.72 -14.61 -28.05
C THR A 386 12.94 -13.87 -27.50
N ARG A 387 13.29 -12.71 -28.07
CA ARG A 387 14.43 -11.89 -27.61
C ARG A 387 14.19 -11.25 -26.25
N LEU A 388 12.95 -10.85 -25.94
CA LEU A 388 12.57 -10.36 -24.62
C LEU A 388 12.67 -11.46 -23.56
N SER A 389 12.14 -12.67 -23.83
CA SER A 389 12.30 -13.81 -22.93
C SER A 389 13.78 -14.12 -22.68
N ALA A 390 14.60 -14.19 -23.73
CA ALA A 390 16.04 -14.43 -23.59
C ALA A 390 16.76 -13.33 -22.78
N LEU A 391 16.33 -12.07 -22.88
CA LEU A 391 16.85 -10.98 -22.04
C LEU A 391 16.48 -11.19 -20.57
N ALA A 392 15.22 -11.52 -20.25
CA ALA A 392 14.79 -11.81 -18.88
C ALA A 392 15.50 -13.05 -18.30
N ASP A 393 15.62 -14.13 -19.08
CA ASP A 393 16.35 -15.35 -18.69
C ASP A 393 17.83 -15.03 -18.37
N SER A 394 18.46 -14.13 -19.13
CA SER A 394 19.85 -13.69 -18.90
C SER A 394 20.04 -12.89 -17.60
N LEU A 395 18.97 -12.31 -17.06
CA LEU A 395 18.93 -11.64 -15.75
C LEU A 395 18.64 -12.62 -14.60
N GLY A 396 18.44 -13.91 -14.90
CA GLY A 396 18.11 -14.93 -13.90
C GLY A 396 16.61 -15.08 -13.61
N TYR A 397 15.74 -14.64 -14.53
CA TYR A 397 14.30 -14.88 -14.40
C TYR A 397 13.99 -16.39 -14.32
N VAL A 398 13.10 -16.75 -13.40
CA VAL A 398 12.54 -18.10 -13.27
C VAL A 398 11.02 -17.93 -13.13
N PRO A 399 10.17 -18.57 -13.94
CA PRO A 399 8.72 -18.45 -13.79
C PRO A 399 8.25 -18.90 -12.39
N ALA A 400 7.54 -18.02 -11.68
CA ALA A 400 6.99 -18.35 -10.37
C ALA A 400 5.93 -19.44 -10.49
N THR A 401 6.01 -20.48 -9.65
CA THR A 401 5.10 -21.64 -9.62
C THR A 401 3.88 -21.47 -8.70
N GLY A 402 3.79 -20.31 -8.05
CA GLY A 402 2.71 -19.93 -7.13
C GLY A 402 2.64 -18.40 -7.07
N ALA A 403 2.45 -17.84 -5.88
CA ALA A 403 2.52 -16.41 -5.64
C ALA A 403 3.45 -16.10 -4.46
N PHE A 404 3.52 -14.83 -4.07
CA PHE A 404 4.26 -14.39 -2.90
C PHE A 404 3.39 -13.53 -1.99
N LEU A 405 3.50 -13.78 -0.69
CA LEU A 405 3.09 -12.84 0.34
C LEU A 405 4.35 -12.09 0.73
N TYR A 406 4.44 -10.81 0.34
CA TYR A 406 5.72 -10.10 0.27
C TYR A 406 6.73 -10.87 -0.60
N SER A 407 7.74 -11.44 0.02
CA SER A 407 8.82 -12.18 -0.60
C SER A 407 8.83 -13.66 -0.18
N GLN A 408 7.83 -14.09 0.61
CA GLN A 408 7.62 -15.49 0.98
C GLN A 408 6.77 -16.20 -0.09
N PRO A 409 7.22 -17.33 -0.65
CA PRO A 409 6.39 -18.15 -1.53
C PRO A 409 5.12 -18.64 -0.84
N ILE A 410 4.00 -18.54 -1.54
CA ILE A 410 2.69 -19.09 -1.15
C ILE A 410 2.06 -19.82 -2.33
N ALA A 411 1.06 -20.67 -2.06
CA ALA A 411 0.15 -21.12 -3.11
C ALA A 411 -0.58 -19.91 -3.73
N MET A 412 -0.93 -19.99 -5.01
CA MET A 412 -1.71 -18.93 -5.67
C MET A 412 -3.05 -18.74 -4.92
N PRO A 413 -3.35 -17.55 -4.36
CA PRO A 413 -4.60 -17.33 -3.65
C PRO A 413 -5.78 -17.31 -4.63
N THR A 414 -6.98 -17.57 -4.11
CA THR A 414 -8.21 -17.29 -4.86
C THR A 414 -8.38 -15.78 -4.96
N ILE A 415 -8.20 -15.23 -6.15
CA ILE A 415 -8.45 -13.82 -6.43
C ILE A 415 -9.88 -13.70 -6.99
N SER A 416 -10.74 -12.98 -6.28
CA SER A 416 -12.17 -12.80 -6.58
C SER A 416 -12.43 -12.06 -7.90
N ASN A 417 -13.67 -11.58 -8.08
CA ASN A 417 -14.04 -10.75 -9.22
C ASN A 417 -13.09 -9.52 -9.34
N THR A 418 -12.72 -9.18 -10.57
CA THR A 418 -11.92 -7.98 -10.91
C THR A 418 -12.55 -7.17 -12.04
N ASP A 419 -13.78 -7.52 -12.45
CA ASP A 419 -14.50 -6.85 -13.54
C ASP A 419 -14.79 -5.38 -13.22
N PHE A 420 -14.93 -5.03 -11.93
CA PHE A 420 -15.09 -3.64 -11.46
C PHE A 420 -13.91 -2.72 -11.79
N LEU A 421 -12.75 -3.28 -12.18
CA LEU A 421 -11.58 -2.52 -12.63
C LEU A 421 -11.57 -2.27 -14.15
N PHE A 422 -12.64 -2.61 -14.88
CA PHE A 422 -12.76 -2.45 -16.34
C PHE A 422 -13.95 -1.57 -16.72
N GLY A 423 -13.76 -0.70 -17.72
CA GLY A 423 -14.77 0.26 -18.15
C GLY A 423 -15.74 -0.34 -19.17
N GLY A 424 -17.01 -0.47 -18.78
CA GLY A 424 -18.17 -0.76 -19.64
C GLY A 424 -19.12 0.44 -19.75
N GLN A 425 -20.24 0.30 -20.47
CA GLN A 425 -21.30 1.34 -20.53
C GLN A 425 -21.57 1.90 -19.13
N SER A 426 -21.55 3.23 -18.98
CA SER A 426 -21.82 3.88 -17.70
C SER A 426 -23.14 3.39 -17.13
N SER A 427 -23.07 2.64 -16.02
CA SER A 427 -24.07 2.85 -14.98
C SER A 427 -24.08 4.36 -14.73
N ALA A 428 -25.27 4.96 -14.60
CA ALA A 428 -25.33 6.29 -14.01
C ALA A 428 -24.59 6.21 -12.67
N ASP A 429 -23.82 7.25 -12.30
CA ASP A 429 -23.06 7.24 -11.04
C ASP A 429 -23.96 6.72 -9.91
N PHE A 430 -23.50 5.73 -9.13
CA PHE A 430 -24.29 5.21 -8.03
C PHE A 430 -24.36 6.30 -6.95
N ILE A 431 -25.47 7.04 -6.94
CA ILE A 431 -25.64 8.26 -6.15
C ILE A 431 -26.61 7.97 -5.01
N LEU A 432 -26.23 8.39 -3.79
CA LEU A 432 -27.12 8.49 -2.65
C LEU A 432 -27.41 9.96 -2.37
N SER A 433 -28.68 10.31 -2.21
CA SER A 433 -29.14 11.69 -2.09
C SER A 433 -30.33 11.82 -1.15
N SER A 434 -30.64 13.05 -0.75
CA SER A 434 -31.85 13.40 -0.02
C SER A 434 -32.41 14.72 -0.56
N PRO A 435 -33.75 14.89 -0.69
CA PRO A 435 -34.35 16.17 -1.05
C PRO A 435 -34.25 17.21 0.08
N GLU A 436 -33.93 16.77 1.30
CA GLU A 436 -33.94 17.59 2.52
C GLU A 436 -32.56 18.19 2.85
N VAL A 437 -31.49 17.62 2.30
CA VAL A 437 -30.10 18.02 2.58
C VAL A 437 -29.17 17.64 1.41
N ALA A 438 -28.37 18.60 0.96
CA ALA A 438 -27.34 18.37 -0.05
C ALA A 438 -26.09 17.69 0.56
N GLN A 439 -25.22 17.13 -0.28
CA GLN A 439 -23.95 16.56 0.14
C GLN A 439 -23.11 17.56 0.93
N GLY A 440 -22.67 17.17 2.14
CA GLY A 440 -21.95 18.01 3.11
C GLY A 440 -22.83 19.02 3.87
N GLY A 441 -24.14 19.06 3.62
CA GLY A 441 -25.06 20.01 4.21
C GLY A 441 -25.33 19.81 5.71
N VAL A 442 -26.03 20.76 6.32
CA VAL A 442 -26.48 20.64 7.72
C VAL A 442 -27.74 19.78 7.76
N LEU A 443 -27.72 18.71 8.56
CA LEU A 443 -28.87 17.83 8.79
C LEU A 443 -30.01 18.62 9.47
N PRO A 444 -31.21 18.72 8.88
CA PRO A 444 -32.32 19.44 9.50
C PRO A 444 -32.70 18.85 10.86
N THR A 445 -33.04 19.72 11.81
CA THR A 445 -33.36 19.36 13.20
C THR A 445 -34.45 18.29 13.33
N GLU A 446 -35.37 18.18 12.36
CA GLU A 446 -36.40 17.12 12.34
C GLU A 446 -35.81 15.71 12.47
N TYR A 447 -34.62 15.49 11.90
CA TYR A 447 -33.93 14.20 11.84
C TYR A 447 -33.01 13.94 13.05
N THR A 448 -32.96 14.86 14.02
CA THR A 448 -32.10 14.81 15.21
C THR A 448 -32.93 14.67 16.49
N CYS A 449 -32.26 14.45 17.64
CA CYS A 449 -32.95 14.32 18.92
C CYS A 449 -33.57 15.62 19.44
N ASP A 450 -33.23 16.76 18.83
CA ASP A 450 -33.82 18.07 19.13
C ASP A 450 -35.09 18.36 18.29
N GLY A 451 -35.48 17.45 17.39
CA GLY A 451 -36.70 17.52 16.58
C GLY A 451 -37.63 16.32 16.79
N THR A 452 -38.16 15.76 15.69
CA THR A 452 -39.11 14.63 15.75
C THR A 452 -38.43 13.26 15.74
N ALA A 453 -37.08 13.22 15.69
CA ALA A 453 -36.27 12.01 15.57
C ALA A 453 -36.63 11.14 14.34
N SER A 454 -37.12 11.75 13.26
CA SER A 454 -37.46 11.02 12.04
C SER A 454 -36.23 10.53 11.28
N THR A 455 -36.37 9.50 10.44
CA THR A 455 -35.31 9.13 9.48
C THR A 455 -35.27 10.14 8.32
N LEU A 456 -34.05 10.44 7.86
CA LEU A 456 -33.85 11.24 6.65
C LEU A 456 -34.42 10.47 5.43
N PRO A 457 -35.27 11.07 4.57
CA PRO A 457 -35.67 10.42 3.33
C PRO A 457 -34.48 10.33 2.38
N LEU A 458 -34.21 9.13 1.88
CA LEU A 458 -33.06 8.81 1.03
C LEU A 458 -33.55 8.31 -0.33
N TYR A 459 -32.85 8.73 -1.37
CA TYR A 459 -33.08 8.34 -2.77
C TYR A 459 -31.76 7.98 -3.42
N TRP A 460 -31.77 6.96 -4.26
CA TRP A 460 -30.61 6.56 -5.04
C TRP A 460 -30.98 6.10 -6.44
N ASN A 461 -30.01 6.18 -7.33
CA ASN A 461 -30.06 5.65 -8.69
C ASN A 461 -28.67 5.18 -9.09
N GLY A 462 -28.54 4.49 -10.23
CA GLY A 462 -27.23 4.07 -10.74
C GLY A 462 -26.64 2.82 -10.08
N ALA A 463 -27.41 2.08 -9.26
CA ALA A 463 -26.97 0.80 -8.75
C ALA A 463 -26.56 -0.13 -9.91
N PRO A 464 -25.42 -0.84 -9.83
CA PRO A 464 -24.96 -1.73 -10.90
C PRO A 464 -26.00 -2.78 -11.31
N ASP A 465 -26.12 -3.09 -12.60
CA ASP A 465 -27.09 -4.07 -13.14
C ASP A 465 -27.01 -5.47 -12.49
N SER A 466 -25.86 -5.82 -11.89
CA SER A 466 -25.62 -7.08 -11.19
C SER A 466 -26.01 -7.08 -9.71
N THR A 467 -26.61 -5.99 -9.21
CA THR A 467 -27.06 -5.86 -7.81
C THR A 467 -28.19 -6.84 -7.50
N GLN A 468 -28.02 -7.65 -6.46
CA GLN A 468 -29.02 -8.59 -5.94
C GLN A 468 -29.54 -8.21 -4.55
N SER A 469 -28.84 -7.33 -3.84
CA SER A 469 -29.24 -6.78 -2.54
C SER A 469 -28.59 -5.42 -2.32
N LEU A 470 -29.26 -4.56 -1.56
CA LEU A 470 -28.77 -3.26 -1.13
C LEU A 470 -28.65 -3.24 0.42
N SER A 471 -27.76 -2.43 0.95
CA SER A 471 -27.57 -2.26 2.41
C SER A 471 -27.14 -0.84 2.75
N LEU A 472 -27.68 -0.27 3.83
CA LEU A 472 -27.44 1.11 4.25
C LEU A 472 -26.89 1.15 5.68
N ILE A 473 -25.80 1.90 5.88
CA ILE A 473 -25.22 2.16 7.21
C ILE A 473 -25.11 3.67 7.41
N MET A 474 -25.63 4.17 8.54
CA MET A 474 -25.35 5.53 9.02
C MET A 474 -24.41 5.48 10.23
N HIS A 475 -23.31 6.24 10.19
CA HIS A 475 -22.34 6.29 11.27
C HIS A 475 -21.69 7.67 11.47
N HIS A 476 -21.08 7.86 12.64
CA HIS A 476 -20.17 8.96 12.97
C HIS A 476 -18.88 8.36 13.50
N GLU A 477 -17.74 8.79 12.97
CA GLU A 477 -16.42 8.44 13.50
C GLU A 477 -15.93 9.62 14.36
N ALA A 478 -15.92 9.43 15.68
CA ALA A 478 -15.39 10.40 16.63
C ALA A 478 -13.87 10.30 16.73
N SER A 479 -13.32 9.09 16.52
CA SER A 479 -11.91 8.81 16.28
C SER A 479 -11.77 7.46 15.54
N PRO A 480 -10.59 7.08 15.01
CA PRO A 480 -10.39 5.80 14.33
C PRO A 480 -10.72 4.55 15.18
N THR A 481 -10.77 4.68 16.51
CA THR A 481 -11.15 3.61 17.45
C THR A 481 -12.51 3.84 18.13
N ASP A 482 -13.22 4.92 17.77
CA ASP A 482 -14.49 5.32 18.39
C ASP A 482 -15.50 5.67 17.29
N ILE A 483 -16.27 4.66 16.90
CA ILE A 483 -17.24 4.73 15.80
C ILE A 483 -18.62 4.41 16.38
N HIS A 484 -19.55 5.34 16.21
CA HIS A 484 -20.95 5.15 16.56
C HIS A 484 -21.77 4.93 15.30
N TRP A 485 -22.64 3.91 15.29
CA TRP A 485 -23.57 3.67 14.20
C TRP A 485 -25.00 3.93 14.66
N TYR A 486 -25.73 4.67 13.83
CA TYR A 486 -27.06 5.22 14.13
C TYR A 486 -28.16 4.49 13.38
N TRP A 487 -27.83 3.85 12.25
CA TRP A 487 -28.76 3.07 11.47
C TRP A 487 -28.02 1.95 10.74
N VAL A 488 -28.61 0.76 10.71
CA VAL A 488 -28.12 -0.41 9.98
C VAL A 488 -29.35 -1.03 9.30
N VAL A 489 -29.34 -1.06 7.97
CA VAL A 489 -30.42 -1.63 7.15
C VAL A 489 -29.78 -2.58 6.14
N TYR A 490 -30.34 -3.78 5.98
CA TYR A 490 -29.83 -4.79 5.07
C TYR A 490 -30.95 -5.61 4.45
N ASP A 491 -30.64 -6.42 3.44
CA ASP A 491 -31.62 -7.11 2.60
C ASP A 491 -32.64 -6.18 1.93
N ILE A 492 -32.22 -4.96 1.57
CA ILE A 492 -33.04 -4.06 0.75
C ILE A 492 -33.09 -4.65 -0.67
N PRO A 493 -34.28 -4.88 -1.28
CA PRO A 493 -34.36 -5.44 -2.63
C PRO A 493 -33.70 -4.52 -3.67
N PRO A 494 -33.02 -5.09 -4.69
CA PRO A 494 -32.23 -4.34 -5.66
C PRO A 494 -33.05 -3.36 -6.52
N GLU A 495 -34.35 -3.60 -6.67
CA GLU A 495 -35.30 -2.70 -7.35
C GLU A 495 -35.77 -1.51 -6.50
N THR A 496 -35.40 -1.46 -5.22
CA THR A 496 -35.70 -0.32 -4.34
C THR A 496 -34.85 0.86 -4.75
N ASP A 497 -35.43 2.05 -4.90
CA ASP A 497 -34.76 3.31 -5.27
C ASP A 497 -34.74 4.35 -4.13
N SER A 498 -35.40 4.06 -3.01
CA SER A 498 -35.60 5.03 -1.93
C SER A 498 -35.99 4.39 -0.59
N ILE A 499 -35.65 5.07 0.51
CA ILE A 499 -36.31 4.90 1.81
C ILE A 499 -37.02 6.22 2.14
N PRO A 500 -38.36 6.28 2.17
CA PRO A 500 -39.07 7.48 2.56
C PRO A 500 -38.86 7.81 4.05
N LYS A 501 -39.20 9.03 4.47
CA LYS A 501 -39.16 9.46 5.88
C LYS A 501 -39.98 8.50 6.74
N ASN A 502 -39.35 7.92 7.76
CA ASN A 502 -39.88 6.86 8.63
C ASN A 502 -40.39 5.62 7.88
N GLY A 503 -39.79 5.33 6.73
CA GLY A 503 -40.17 4.25 5.83
C GLY A 503 -39.94 2.86 6.42
N THR A 504 -40.88 1.96 6.12
CA THR A 504 -40.78 0.52 6.35
C THR A 504 -40.91 -0.20 5.01
N GLY A 505 -40.28 -1.38 4.90
CA GLY A 505 -40.26 -2.13 3.65
C GLY A 505 -39.72 -3.55 3.86
N PRO A 506 -39.51 -4.30 2.77
CA PRO A 506 -39.03 -5.69 2.79
C PRO A 506 -37.52 -5.79 3.07
N TRP A 507 -37.03 -5.07 4.08
CA TRP A 507 -35.64 -5.03 4.53
C TRP A 507 -35.56 -5.26 6.05
N THR A 508 -34.39 -5.63 6.53
CA THR A 508 -34.14 -5.92 7.96
C THR A 508 -33.34 -4.80 8.62
N LEU A 509 -33.64 -4.51 9.88
CA LEU A 509 -32.90 -3.55 10.71
C LEU A 509 -31.91 -4.26 11.63
N GLY A 510 -30.64 -3.86 11.56
CA GLY A 510 -29.64 -4.19 12.57
C GLY A 510 -29.72 -3.25 13.76
N ASN A 511 -28.89 -3.49 14.79
CA ASN A 511 -28.84 -2.62 15.96
C ASN A 511 -28.12 -1.29 15.71
N ASN A 512 -28.37 -0.29 16.57
CA ASN A 512 -27.56 0.92 16.66
C ASN A 512 -26.66 0.89 17.93
N SER A 513 -25.57 1.67 17.94
CA SER A 513 -24.64 1.74 19.09
C SER A 513 -25.07 2.69 20.20
N VAL A 514 -26.21 3.40 20.05
CA VAL A 514 -26.66 4.45 20.98
C VAL A 514 -27.54 3.86 22.08
N ASN A 515 -28.47 2.97 21.71
CA ASN A 515 -29.36 2.28 22.66
C ASN A 515 -29.41 0.75 22.47
N GLY A 516 -28.73 0.20 21.45
CA GLY A 516 -28.67 -1.25 21.20
C GLY A 516 -29.91 -1.84 20.54
N LEU A 517 -30.91 -1.02 20.16
CA LEU A 517 -32.16 -1.47 19.55
C LEU A 517 -32.08 -1.52 18.02
N THR A 518 -32.96 -2.31 17.40
CA THR A 518 -33.07 -2.46 15.93
C THR A 518 -33.88 -1.32 15.31
N GLU A 519 -33.37 -0.10 15.45
CA GLU A 519 -34.04 1.13 15.02
C GLU A 519 -33.03 2.22 14.65
N TYR A 520 -33.52 3.28 14.01
CA TYR A 520 -32.78 4.52 13.84
C TYR A 520 -32.59 5.24 15.18
N ALA A 521 -31.35 5.48 15.57
CA ALA A 521 -31.02 6.41 16.65
C ALA A 521 -30.75 7.80 16.06
N PRO A 522 -31.45 8.86 16.48
CA PRO A 522 -31.21 10.20 15.97
C PRO A 522 -29.89 10.79 16.50
N PRO A 523 -29.13 11.56 15.70
CA PRO A 523 -28.02 12.40 16.17
C PRO A 523 -28.37 13.23 17.41
N CYS A 524 -27.54 13.12 18.44
CA CYS A 524 -27.76 13.77 19.75
C CYS A 524 -26.47 14.19 20.48
N SER A 525 -25.36 14.32 19.75
CA SER A 525 -24.05 14.63 20.36
C SER A 525 -24.04 16.04 20.98
N GLN A 526 -23.45 16.16 22.17
CA GLN A 526 -23.24 17.43 22.89
C GLN A 526 -21.78 17.90 22.86
N GLY A 527 -20.90 17.19 22.14
CA GLY A 527 -19.49 17.57 22.03
C GLY A 527 -19.28 18.82 21.18
N PRO A 528 -18.23 19.62 21.43
CA PRO A 528 -18.04 20.91 20.77
C PRO A 528 -17.85 20.78 19.25
N GLY A 529 -18.47 21.69 18.50
CA GLY A 529 -18.37 21.77 17.03
C GLY A 529 -19.17 20.71 16.27
N PRO A 530 -19.42 20.93 14.97
CA PRO A 530 -20.23 20.04 14.15
C PRO A 530 -19.66 18.61 14.11
N LYS A 531 -20.55 17.63 14.12
CA LYS A 531 -20.27 16.21 13.92
C LYS A 531 -20.71 15.81 12.52
N THR A 532 -19.86 15.06 11.84
CA THR A 532 -20.11 14.54 10.50
C THR A 532 -20.73 13.16 10.59
N TYR A 533 -21.91 12.99 10.00
CA TYR A 533 -22.61 11.73 9.89
C TYR A 533 -22.56 11.26 8.43
N VAL A 534 -22.20 10.00 8.23
CA VAL A 534 -21.99 9.39 6.92
C VAL A 534 -23.01 8.28 6.72
N TYR A 535 -23.89 8.47 5.75
CA TYR A 535 -24.74 7.43 5.19
C TYR A 535 -23.99 6.79 4.03
N THR A 536 -23.80 5.47 4.07
CA THR A 536 -23.23 4.69 2.97
C THR A 536 -24.23 3.62 2.55
N LEU A 537 -24.64 3.66 1.28
CA LEU A 537 -25.43 2.64 0.62
C LEU A 537 -24.48 1.74 -0.18
N TYR A 538 -24.60 0.42 -0.01
CA TYR A 538 -23.80 -0.59 -0.70
C TYR A 538 -24.68 -1.38 -1.65
N ALA A 539 -24.23 -1.53 -2.90
CA ALA A 539 -24.78 -2.46 -3.87
C ALA A 539 -24.03 -3.80 -3.77
N LEU A 540 -24.77 -4.90 -3.63
CA LEU A 540 -24.22 -6.23 -3.34
C LEU A 540 -24.58 -7.23 -4.43
N SER A 541 -23.65 -8.10 -4.80
CA SER A 541 -23.82 -9.19 -5.77
C SER A 541 -24.59 -10.39 -5.24
N ALA A 542 -24.95 -10.39 -3.96
CA ALA A 542 -25.78 -11.39 -3.28
C ALA A 542 -26.36 -10.78 -1.98
N SER A 543 -27.36 -11.43 -1.36
CA SER A 543 -27.79 -11.07 0.00
C SER A 543 -26.68 -11.39 1.03
N PRO A 544 -26.38 -10.49 1.98
CA PRO A 544 -25.36 -10.72 3.02
C PRO A 544 -25.74 -11.91 3.90
N GLN A 545 -24.81 -12.86 4.08
CA GLN A 545 -25.08 -14.09 4.83
C GLN A 545 -24.86 -13.85 6.34
N ILE A 546 -25.96 -13.69 7.07
CA ILE A 546 -25.97 -13.35 8.50
C ILE A 546 -26.56 -14.52 9.31
N SER A 547 -25.85 -14.95 10.34
CA SER A 547 -26.17 -16.12 11.17
C SER A 547 -26.56 -15.79 12.62
N VAL A 548 -26.82 -14.51 12.90
CA VAL A 548 -27.21 -13.98 14.21
C VAL A 548 -28.56 -13.26 14.12
N GLU A 549 -29.26 -13.12 15.23
CA GLU A 549 -30.54 -12.41 15.27
C GLU A 549 -30.36 -10.92 14.93
N PRO A 550 -31.37 -10.23 14.34
CA PRO A 550 -31.26 -8.82 13.94
C PRO A 550 -30.74 -7.87 15.04
N ALA A 551 -31.13 -8.10 16.30
CA ALA A 551 -30.64 -7.35 17.46
C ALA A 551 -29.12 -7.48 17.74
N GLN A 552 -28.45 -8.44 17.11
CA GLN A 552 -27.01 -8.70 17.19
C GLN A 552 -26.26 -8.25 15.92
N VAL A 553 -26.97 -7.79 14.88
CA VAL A 553 -26.37 -7.28 13.65
C VAL A 553 -25.90 -5.85 13.84
N SER A 554 -24.62 -5.69 14.19
CA SER A 554 -23.94 -4.39 14.28
C SER A 554 -23.40 -3.92 12.93
N ARG A 555 -22.92 -2.66 12.85
CA ARG A 555 -22.10 -2.17 11.72
C ARG A 555 -20.99 -3.15 11.36
N ALA A 556 -20.26 -3.67 12.35
CA ALA A 556 -19.15 -4.61 12.11
C ALA A 556 -19.66 -5.97 11.59
N THR A 557 -20.78 -6.47 12.12
CA THR A 557 -21.42 -7.72 11.65
C THR A 557 -21.81 -7.62 10.18
N LEU A 558 -22.46 -6.52 9.78
CA LEU A 558 -22.91 -6.31 8.41
C LEU A 558 -21.73 -6.07 7.45
N LEU A 559 -20.74 -5.24 7.82
CA LEU A 559 -19.53 -5.03 7.00
C LEU A 559 -18.77 -6.34 6.75
N ALA A 560 -18.66 -7.21 7.75
CA ALA A 560 -18.06 -8.53 7.58
C ALA A 560 -18.88 -9.42 6.62
N ALA A 561 -20.21 -9.41 6.70
CA ALA A 561 -21.10 -10.20 5.84
C ALA A 561 -21.19 -9.69 4.39
N MET A 562 -20.90 -8.40 4.15
CA MET A 562 -20.79 -7.81 2.81
C MET A 562 -19.40 -7.97 2.17
N SER A 563 -18.39 -8.36 2.95
CA SER A 563 -17.01 -8.49 2.46
C SER A 563 -16.92 -9.48 1.30
N GLY A 564 -16.30 -9.06 0.19
CA GLY A 564 -16.17 -9.85 -1.03
C GLY A 564 -17.41 -9.92 -1.93
N ILE A 565 -18.55 -9.32 -1.54
CA ILE A 565 -19.76 -9.25 -2.38
C ILE A 565 -20.22 -7.82 -2.74
N ILE A 566 -19.55 -6.78 -2.24
CA ILE A 566 -19.79 -5.37 -2.65
C ILE A 566 -19.44 -5.19 -4.13
N LEU A 567 -20.35 -4.61 -4.89
CA LEU A 567 -20.20 -4.21 -6.29
C LEU A 567 -19.80 -2.73 -6.40
N ASP A 568 -20.49 -1.87 -5.65
CA ASP A 568 -20.31 -0.42 -5.62
C ASP A 568 -20.87 0.16 -4.31
N SER A 569 -20.56 1.42 -4.00
CA SER A 569 -21.11 2.13 -2.84
C SER A 569 -21.30 3.63 -3.07
N ALA A 570 -22.43 4.14 -2.60
CA ALA A 570 -22.81 5.55 -2.69
C ALA A 570 -22.82 6.20 -1.29
N VAL A 571 -22.33 7.44 -1.19
CA VAL A 571 -22.18 8.14 0.11
C VAL A 571 -22.93 9.46 0.14
N LEU A 572 -23.71 9.67 1.21
CA LEU A 572 -24.27 10.97 1.59
C LEU A 572 -23.71 11.37 2.97
N THR A 573 -23.04 12.51 3.01
CA THR A 573 -22.42 13.09 4.21
C THR A 573 -23.24 14.29 4.66
N VAL A 574 -23.55 14.37 5.95
CA VAL A 574 -24.27 15.50 6.56
C VAL A 574 -23.59 15.93 7.86
N THR A 575 -23.84 17.16 8.31
CA THR A 575 -23.27 17.70 9.56
C THR A 575 -24.35 18.13 10.53
N TYR A 576 -24.12 17.98 11.83
CA TYR A 576 -24.98 18.56 12.87
C TYR A 576 -24.16 19.05 14.06
N SER A 577 -24.50 20.22 14.59
CA SER A 577 -23.95 20.75 15.85
C SER A 577 -25.12 21.08 16.77
N ARG A 578 -24.94 20.78 18.05
CA ARG A 578 -25.85 21.16 19.14
C ARG A 578 -25.25 22.30 19.96
#